data_AF-A0A545VKL0-F1
#
_entry.id   AF-A0A545VKL0-F1
#
_cell.length_a   1.000
_cell.length_b   1.000
_cell.length_c   1.000
_cell.angle_alpha   90.00
_cell.angle_beta   90.00
_cell.angle_gamma   90.00
#
_symmetry.space_group_name_H-M   'P 1'
#
loop_
_entity.id
_entity.type
_entity.pdbx_description
1 polymer ?
#
loop_
_entity_poly.entity_id
_entity_poly.type
_entity_poly.pdbx_seq_one_letter_code
_entity_poly.pdbx_strand_id
1 'polypeptide(L)'
;MGVSFALQNEKKSAWVYRIHSTPNMINLNDLEFEIRHRIEEEFSALGGVRYDQIEAWVEVTYAGLREAGMKSGNVDKLFNVEPIDFELPAFNFTTNLDYNHKYDDLSASPGQPQLAGDSAKLAKYNEKSLEGVLKTDAPPEPTTLKERENQLCANSDADFRLTKAECLTQVAQCVFDESGKPNFDWSFVTACMDAKWRIV
;
A
#
# COMPACT_ATOMS: atom_id res chain seq x y z
N MET A 1 6.79 5.71 21.41
CA MET A 1 5.95 6.49 20.48
C MET A 1 4.70 5.77 20.00
N GLY A 2 4.74 4.47 19.66
CA GLY A 2 3.59 3.77 19.07
C GLY A 2 2.25 3.89 19.83
N VAL A 3 2.27 3.84 21.18
CA VAL A 3 1.04 3.99 21.99
C VAL A 3 0.41 5.37 21.87
N SER A 4 1.19 6.45 21.95
CA SER A 4 0.66 7.83 21.80
C SER A 4 0.06 8.06 20.42
N PHE A 5 0.72 7.56 19.37
CA PHE A 5 0.21 7.68 18.01
C PHE A 5 -1.08 6.88 17.80
N ALA A 6 -1.19 5.70 18.42
CA ALA A 6 -2.39 4.88 18.35
C ALA A 6 -3.60 5.54 19.04
N LEU A 7 -3.35 6.29 20.12
CA LEU A 7 -4.37 6.94 20.95
C LEU A 7 -4.71 8.39 20.55
N GLN A 8 -4.02 8.96 19.55
CA GLN A 8 -4.31 10.31 19.06
C GLN A 8 -5.76 10.44 18.57
N ASN A 9 -6.35 11.63 18.72
CA ASN A 9 -7.73 11.98 18.38
C ASN A 9 -8.82 11.31 19.25
N GLU A 10 -8.64 11.31 20.57
CA GLU A 10 -9.67 10.92 21.57
C GLU A 10 -10.24 9.49 21.40
N LYS A 11 -9.48 8.58 20.76
CA LYS A 11 -9.92 7.18 20.66
C LYS A 11 -9.89 6.54 22.04
N LYS A 12 -11.06 6.17 22.58
CA LYS A 12 -11.19 5.51 23.90
C LYS A 12 -10.33 4.24 24.05
N SER A 13 -10.00 3.61 22.92
CA SER A 13 -9.04 2.51 22.85
C SER A 13 -8.30 2.48 21.50
N ALA A 14 -7.16 1.80 21.49
CA ALA A 14 -6.39 1.51 20.28
C ALA A 14 -5.69 0.16 20.37
N TRP A 15 -5.37 -0.44 19.22
CA TRP A 15 -4.62 -1.68 19.15
C TRP A 15 -3.15 -1.41 18.85
N VAL A 16 -2.27 -2.02 19.64
CA VAL A 16 -0.82 -2.01 19.42
C VAL A 16 -0.39 -3.42 19.08
N TYR A 17 0.23 -3.58 17.92
CA TYR A 17 0.71 -4.86 17.42
C TYR A 17 2.22 -4.96 17.65
N ARG A 18 2.67 -6.14 18.09
CA ARG A 18 4.08 -6.52 18.06
C ARG A 18 4.31 -7.35 16.80
N ILE A 19 5.16 -6.84 15.93
CA ILE A 19 5.35 -7.39 14.58
C ILE A 19 6.82 -7.74 14.44
N HIS A 20 7.11 -8.95 13.97
CA HIS A 20 8.49 -9.37 13.73
C HIS A 20 9.09 -8.61 12.54
N SER A 21 10.34 -8.18 12.64
CA SER A 21 10.98 -7.42 11.57
C SER A 21 11.35 -8.30 10.38
N THR A 22 11.03 -7.85 9.16
CA THR A 22 11.32 -8.60 7.92
C THR A 22 11.82 -7.67 6.82
N PRO A 23 12.45 -8.18 5.74
CA PRO A 23 13.12 -7.34 4.75
C PRO A 23 12.21 -6.37 3.97
N ASN A 24 10.89 -6.53 4.00
CA ASN A 24 9.97 -5.54 3.43
C ASN A 24 9.78 -4.31 4.32
N MET A 25 10.26 -4.32 5.56
CA MET A 25 10.32 -3.15 6.43
C MET A 25 11.60 -2.37 6.14
N ILE A 26 11.47 -1.08 5.85
CA ILE A 26 12.58 -0.19 5.50
C ILE A 26 12.74 0.82 6.62
N ASN A 27 13.96 0.90 7.19
CA ASN A 27 14.30 1.97 8.14
C ASN A 27 14.25 3.32 7.42
N LEU A 28 13.34 4.20 7.83
CA LEU A 28 13.23 5.51 7.19
C LEU A 28 14.41 6.42 7.53
N ASN A 29 15.00 6.29 8.73
CA ASN A 29 16.11 7.13 9.17
C ASN A 29 17.38 6.99 8.31
N ASP A 30 17.53 5.87 7.62
CA ASP A 30 18.66 5.58 6.74
C ASP A 30 18.36 5.91 5.27
N LEU A 31 17.24 6.59 5.01
CA LEU A 31 16.95 7.07 3.68
C LEU A 31 17.66 8.39 3.47
N GLU A 32 18.43 8.48 2.38
CA GLU A 32 19.19 9.67 1.99
C GLU A 32 18.28 10.86 1.55
N PHE A 33 17.13 11.08 2.21
CA PHE A 33 16.21 12.21 2.00
C PHE A 33 15.77 12.86 3.32
N GLU A 34 15.12 14.02 3.21
CA GLU A 34 14.65 14.77 4.37
C GLU A 34 13.36 14.16 4.93
N ILE A 35 13.47 13.48 6.07
CA ILE A 35 12.32 12.96 6.81
C ILE A 35 11.76 14.10 7.67
N ARG A 36 10.48 14.43 7.46
CA ARG A 36 9.79 15.48 8.24
C ARG A 36 9.69 15.14 9.73
N HIS A 37 9.65 13.86 10.06
CA HIS A 37 9.40 13.35 11.41
C HIS A 37 10.49 12.39 11.91
N ARG A 38 11.77 12.79 11.81
CA ARG A 38 12.94 11.97 12.25
C ARG A 38 12.84 11.40 13.66
N ILE A 39 12.14 12.11 14.55
CA ILE A 39 11.96 11.70 15.95
C ILE A 39 11.20 10.38 16.05
N GLU A 40 10.42 10.00 15.04
CA GLU A 40 9.56 8.81 15.06
C GLU A 40 10.31 7.48 14.93
N GLU A 41 11.58 7.51 14.48
CA GLU A 41 12.39 6.32 14.25
C GLU A 41 11.64 5.23 13.45
N GLU A 42 10.94 5.68 12.40
CA GLU A 42 9.94 4.90 11.69
C GLU A 42 10.55 3.80 10.80
N PHE A 43 9.88 2.64 10.77
CA PHE A 43 10.02 1.63 9.74
C PHE A 43 8.74 1.52 8.92
N SER A 44 8.83 1.63 7.60
CA SER A 44 7.68 1.42 6.71
C SER A 44 7.70 0.03 6.10
N ALA A 45 6.59 -0.71 6.18
CA ALA A 45 6.42 -2.03 5.59
C ALA A 45 5.88 -1.94 4.15
N LEU A 46 6.76 -2.08 3.17
CA LEU A 46 6.40 -2.09 1.75
C LEU A 46 5.46 -3.29 1.46
N GLY A 47 4.29 -3.00 0.89
CA GLY A 47 3.26 -4.02 0.62
C GLY A 47 2.48 -4.49 1.86
N GLY A 48 2.68 -3.85 3.02
CA GLY A 48 1.97 -4.15 4.25
C GLY A 48 2.62 -5.25 5.11
N VAL A 49 1.93 -5.64 6.17
CA VAL A 49 2.37 -6.67 7.13
C VAL A 49 1.45 -7.88 6.98
N ARG A 50 2.04 -9.08 6.88
CA ARG A 50 1.25 -10.31 6.83
C ARG A 50 0.74 -10.68 8.22
N TYR A 51 -0.45 -11.26 8.29
CA TYR A 51 -1.02 -11.66 9.59
C TYR A 51 -0.14 -12.68 10.32
N ASP A 52 0.44 -13.64 9.61
CA ASP A 52 1.36 -14.65 10.17
C ASP A 52 2.71 -14.08 10.66
N GLN A 53 3.00 -12.81 10.38
CA GLN A 53 4.19 -12.08 10.83
C GLN A 53 3.98 -11.36 12.18
N ILE A 54 2.72 -11.19 12.59
CA ILE A 54 2.36 -10.53 13.84
C ILE A 54 2.61 -11.51 14.98
N GLU A 55 3.44 -11.13 15.95
CA GLU A 55 3.77 -11.98 17.11
C GLU A 55 2.68 -11.90 18.18
N ALA A 56 2.13 -10.69 18.38
CA ALA A 56 1.17 -10.43 19.44
C ALA A 56 0.44 -9.10 19.24
N TRP A 57 -0.61 -8.86 20.01
CA TRP A 57 -1.31 -7.57 20.06
C TRP A 57 -1.82 -7.27 21.47
N VAL A 58 -2.07 -6.00 21.75
CA VAL A 58 -2.70 -5.53 22.97
C VAL A 58 -3.67 -4.41 22.65
N GLU A 59 -4.84 -4.43 23.29
CA GLU A 59 -5.72 -3.26 23.32
C GLU A 59 -5.24 -2.32 24.43
N VAL A 60 -4.96 -1.08 24.07
CA VAL A 60 -4.62 -0.02 25.00
C VAL A 60 -5.84 0.86 25.19
N THR A 61 -6.31 0.98 26.43
CA THR A 61 -7.43 1.84 26.80
C THR A 61 -7.00 2.80 27.90
N TYR A 62 -7.71 3.93 28.05
CA TYR A 62 -7.44 4.86 29.16
C TYR A 62 -7.52 4.15 30.52
N ALA A 63 -8.58 3.36 30.73
CA ALA A 63 -8.79 2.61 31.96
C ALA A 63 -7.68 1.56 32.17
N GLY A 64 -7.31 0.82 31.13
CA GLY A 64 -6.26 -0.20 31.19
C GLY A 64 -4.90 0.40 31.54
N LEU A 65 -4.56 1.58 31.02
CA LEU A 65 -3.33 2.30 31.40
C LEU A 65 -3.36 2.73 32.88
N ARG A 66 -4.51 3.19 33.39
CA ARG A 66 -4.70 3.56 34.80
C ARG A 66 -4.58 2.35 35.72
N GLU A 67 -5.19 1.22 35.34
CA GLU A 67 -5.11 -0.06 36.06
C GLU A 67 -3.69 -0.61 36.10
N ALA A 68 -2.92 -0.41 35.02
CA ALA A 68 -1.49 -0.72 34.95
C ALA A 68 -0.61 0.23 35.80
N GLY A 69 -1.21 1.13 36.59
CA GLY A 69 -0.51 2.00 37.53
C GLY A 69 -0.13 3.37 36.98
N MET A 70 -0.54 3.72 35.76
CA MET A 70 -0.20 5.01 35.17
C MET A 70 -1.00 6.16 35.84
N LYS A 71 -0.32 7.28 36.16
CA LYS A 71 -0.97 8.49 36.67
C LYS A 71 -1.83 9.13 35.58
N SER A 72 -2.99 9.69 35.95
CA SER A 72 -3.94 10.29 34.99
C SER A 72 -3.28 11.32 34.08
N GLY A 73 -2.50 12.25 34.65
CA GLY A 73 -1.79 13.24 33.85
C GLY A 73 -0.80 12.65 32.83
N ASN A 74 -0.21 11.48 33.12
CA ASN A 74 0.65 10.79 32.16
C ASN A 74 -0.18 10.12 31.06
N VAL A 75 -1.35 9.55 31.41
CA VAL A 75 -2.28 9.03 30.40
C VAL A 75 -2.76 10.17 29.51
N ASP A 76 -3.15 11.31 30.07
CA ASP A 76 -3.61 12.48 29.33
C ASP A 76 -2.54 12.97 28.33
N LYS A 77 -1.26 13.01 28.75
CA LYS A 77 -0.13 13.30 27.85
C LYS A 77 -0.06 12.37 26.64
N LEU A 78 -0.34 11.06 26.80
CA LEU A 78 -0.33 10.11 25.68
C LEU A 78 -1.44 10.42 24.66
N PHE A 79 -2.64 10.74 25.14
CA PHE A 79 -3.81 11.03 24.30
C PHE A 79 -3.70 12.40 23.60
N ASN A 80 -3.02 13.36 24.24
CA ASN A 80 -2.78 14.69 23.71
C ASN A 80 -1.49 14.80 22.86
N VAL A 81 -0.74 13.69 22.70
CA VAL A 81 0.53 13.65 21.97
C VAL A 81 1.55 14.65 22.54
N GLU A 82 1.58 14.77 23.86
CA GLU A 82 2.56 15.59 24.59
C GLU A 82 3.90 14.84 24.75
N PRO A 83 5.01 15.55 24.99
CA PRO A 83 6.31 14.92 25.27
C PRO A 83 6.22 13.90 26.41
N ILE A 84 6.68 12.68 26.12
CA ILE A 84 6.69 11.56 27.07
C ILE A 84 8.00 11.61 27.86
N ASP A 85 7.89 11.87 29.15
CA ASP A 85 8.98 11.96 30.13
C ASP A 85 8.87 10.86 31.21
N PHE A 86 8.15 9.78 30.90
CA PHE A 86 7.86 8.67 31.81
C PHE A 86 7.97 7.31 31.10
N GLU A 87 8.20 6.26 31.89
CA GLU A 87 8.19 4.89 31.40
C GLU A 87 6.75 4.39 31.21
N LEU A 88 6.52 3.68 30.09
CA LEU A 88 5.26 2.98 29.87
C LEU A 88 5.21 1.69 30.70
N PRO A 89 4.04 1.31 31.23
CA PRO A 89 3.89 0.05 31.93
C PRO A 89 4.12 -1.12 30.98
N ALA A 90 4.46 -2.27 31.56
CA ALA A 90 4.47 -3.52 30.80
C ALA A 90 3.05 -3.83 30.31
N PHE A 91 2.92 -4.06 29.01
CA PHE A 91 1.65 -4.43 28.39
C PHE A 91 1.49 -5.96 28.38
N ASN A 92 0.31 -6.44 28.77
CA ASN A 92 -0.04 -7.86 28.68
C ASN A 92 -0.47 -8.19 27.25
N PHE A 93 0.50 -8.50 26.41
CA PHE A 93 0.27 -8.87 25.01
C PHE A 93 -0.40 -10.24 24.86
N THR A 94 -1.45 -10.31 24.06
CA THR A 94 -2.05 -11.56 23.59
C THR A 94 -1.19 -12.11 22.46
N THR A 95 -0.63 -13.31 22.65
CA THR A 95 0.23 -13.95 21.65
C THR A 95 -0.60 -14.45 20.46
N ASN A 96 -0.09 -14.25 19.24
CA ASN A 96 -0.67 -14.79 18.02
C ASN A 96 -0.27 -16.27 17.85
N LEU A 97 -1.24 -17.18 17.87
CA LEU A 97 -0.97 -18.61 17.68
C LEU A 97 -0.62 -18.96 16.22
N ASP A 98 -0.96 -18.09 15.28
CA ASP A 98 -0.68 -18.26 13.85
C ASP A 98 0.66 -17.63 13.44
N TYR A 99 1.43 -17.12 14.40
CA TYR A 99 2.77 -16.60 14.13
C TYR A 99 3.66 -17.69 13.51
N ASN A 100 4.32 -17.34 12.41
CA ASN A 100 5.16 -18.26 11.67
C ASN A 100 6.65 -18.03 11.96
N HIS A 101 7.26 -18.99 12.64
CA HIS A 101 8.68 -18.96 13.02
C HIS A 101 9.67 -18.91 11.85
N LYS A 102 9.23 -19.01 10.59
CA LYS A 102 10.10 -18.72 9.43
C LYS A 102 10.65 -17.29 9.44
N TYR A 103 10.02 -16.39 10.21
CA TYR A 103 10.44 -14.99 10.31
C TYR A 103 11.55 -14.78 11.34
N ASP A 104 11.78 -15.70 12.30
CA ASP A 104 12.68 -15.53 13.46
C ASP A 104 14.12 -15.11 13.10
N ASP A 105 14.61 -15.56 11.95
CA ASP A 105 15.97 -15.28 11.45
C ASP A 105 16.04 -14.04 10.53
N LEU A 106 14.92 -13.33 10.35
CA LEU A 106 14.83 -12.18 9.46
C LEU A 106 14.99 -10.86 10.22
N SER A 107 15.41 -9.85 9.48
CA SER A 107 15.53 -8.48 9.99
C SER A 107 14.93 -7.48 9.01
N ALA A 108 14.65 -6.28 9.50
CA ALA A 108 14.34 -5.15 8.63
C ALA A 108 15.49 -4.90 7.64
N SER A 109 15.13 -4.36 6.47
CA SER A 109 16.10 -3.88 5.50
C SER A 109 16.69 -2.53 5.93
N PRO A 110 17.94 -2.23 5.55
CA PRO A 110 18.47 -0.88 5.69
C PRO A 110 17.71 0.08 4.77
N GLY A 111 18.00 1.38 4.87
CA GLY A 111 17.44 2.38 3.97
C GLY A 111 17.57 1.99 2.49
N GLN A 112 16.47 2.10 1.75
CA GLN A 112 16.36 1.86 0.31
C GLN A 112 16.14 3.19 -0.44
N PRO A 113 17.17 4.03 -0.62
CA PRO A 113 17.03 5.36 -1.21
C PRO A 113 16.51 5.36 -2.65
N GLN A 114 16.63 4.24 -3.36
CA GLN A 114 16.05 4.06 -4.70
C GLN A 114 14.52 3.93 -4.70
N LEU A 115 13.91 3.67 -3.54
CA LEU A 115 12.45 3.59 -3.35
C LEU A 115 11.86 4.89 -2.78
N ALA A 116 12.67 5.95 -2.66
CA ALA A 116 12.25 7.22 -2.08
C ALA A 116 11.23 7.99 -2.94
N GLY A 117 11.18 7.73 -4.25
CA GLY A 117 10.24 8.35 -5.19
C GLY A 117 10.49 9.83 -5.51
N ASP A 118 11.57 10.44 -5.00
CA ASP A 118 11.94 11.81 -5.36
C ASP A 118 12.75 11.88 -6.65
N SER A 119 12.65 13.02 -7.35
CA SER A 119 13.24 13.20 -8.69
C SER A 119 14.76 13.10 -8.70
N ALA A 120 15.44 13.49 -7.61
CA ALA A 120 16.89 13.42 -7.52
C ALA A 120 17.36 11.97 -7.35
N LYS A 121 16.64 11.18 -6.54
CA LYS A 121 16.91 9.74 -6.38
C LYS A 121 16.52 8.96 -7.64
N LEU A 122 15.41 9.31 -8.29
CA LEU A 122 15.03 8.73 -9.58
C LEU A 122 16.13 8.97 -10.63
N ALA A 123 16.69 10.17 -10.70
CA ALA A 123 17.80 10.47 -11.62
C ALA A 123 19.07 9.68 -11.29
N LYS A 124 19.36 9.44 -10.00
CA LYS A 124 20.55 8.71 -9.52
C LYS A 124 20.41 7.19 -9.63
N TYR A 125 19.20 6.65 -9.49
CA TYR A 125 18.92 5.22 -9.40
C TYR A 125 18.01 4.72 -10.54
N ASN A 126 17.91 5.45 -11.65
CA ASN A 126 17.05 5.15 -12.80
C ASN A 126 17.21 3.72 -13.36
N GLU A 127 18.39 3.12 -13.28
CA GLU A 127 18.64 1.73 -13.72
C GLU A 127 18.05 0.67 -12.77
N LYS A 128 17.72 1.04 -11.53
CA LYS A 128 17.20 0.14 -10.47
C LYS A 128 15.81 0.54 -9.97
N SER A 129 15.26 1.64 -10.45
CA SER A 129 13.90 2.09 -10.17
C SER A 129 12.98 1.68 -11.32
N LEU A 130 11.86 1.03 -11.00
CA LEU A 130 10.81 0.69 -11.98
C LEU A 130 10.22 1.94 -12.66
N GLU A 131 10.34 3.10 -12.02
CA GLU A 131 9.80 4.38 -12.52
C GLU A 131 10.61 4.92 -13.71
N GLY A 132 11.87 4.50 -13.88
CA GLY A 132 12.67 4.79 -15.06
C GLY A 132 12.16 4.04 -16.30
N VAL A 133 11.69 2.81 -16.12
CA VAL A 133 11.16 1.94 -17.18
C VAL A 133 9.76 2.38 -17.64
N LEU A 134 8.95 2.92 -16.73
CA LEU A 134 7.57 3.33 -17.05
C LEU A 134 7.46 4.54 -18.00
N LYS A 135 8.55 5.28 -18.25
CA LYS A 135 8.52 6.48 -19.12
C LYS A 135 8.92 6.22 -20.57
N THR A 136 9.54 5.10 -20.91
CA THR A 136 10.06 4.86 -22.27
C THR A 136 9.27 3.84 -23.08
N ASP A 137 8.45 3.02 -22.43
CA ASP A 137 7.86 1.84 -23.07
C ASP A 137 6.33 1.91 -23.21
N ALA A 138 5.69 2.98 -22.71
CA ALA A 138 4.28 3.21 -23.00
C ALA A 138 4.14 3.51 -24.50
N PRO A 139 3.42 2.68 -25.28
CA PRO A 139 3.13 2.99 -26.67
C PRO A 139 2.46 4.36 -26.72
N PRO A 140 2.75 5.19 -27.73
CA PRO A 140 2.06 6.47 -27.90
C PRO A 140 0.55 6.25 -27.85
N GLU A 141 -0.18 7.18 -27.22
CA GLU A 141 -1.64 7.09 -27.20
C GLU A 141 -2.17 6.93 -28.62
N PRO A 142 -3.08 5.96 -28.86
CA PRO A 142 -3.59 5.70 -30.19
C PRO A 142 -4.30 6.94 -30.72
N THR A 143 -3.87 7.40 -31.89
CA THR A 143 -4.40 8.60 -32.54
C THR A 143 -5.58 8.30 -33.44
N THR A 144 -5.79 7.02 -33.76
CA THR A 144 -6.91 6.55 -34.58
C THR A 144 -7.76 5.52 -33.84
N LEU A 145 -9.03 5.45 -34.23
CA LEU A 145 -9.97 4.46 -33.72
C LEU A 145 -9.45 3.02 -33.92
N LYS A 146 -8.82 2.76 -35.07
CA LYS A 146 -8.24 1.45 -35.40
C LYS A 146 -7.01 1.10 -34.57
N GLU A 147 -6.16 2.07 -34.23
CA GLU A 147 -5.06 1.85 -33.29
C GLU A 147 -5.57 1.52 -31.89
N ARG A 148 -6.66 2.17 -31.45
CA ARG A 148 -7.27 1.92 -30.14
C ARG A 148 -7.93 0.55 -30.06
N GLU A 149 -8.63 0.11 -31.10
CA GLU A 149 -9.14 -1.26 -31.23
C GLU A 149 -8.01 -2.30 -31.19
N ASN A 150 -6.94 -2.05 -31.94
CA ASN A 150 -5.76 -2.93 -31.94
C ASN A 150 -5.08 -3.02 -30.57
N GLN A 151 -5.06 -1.92 -29.82
CA GLN A 151 -4.51 -1.87 -28.47
C GLN A 151 -5.39 -2.66 -27.48
N LEU A 152 -6.72 -2.50 -27.54
CA LEU A 152 -7.66 -3.25 -26.71
C LEU A 152 -7.58 -4.77 -26.96
N CYS A 153 -7.28 -5.17 -28.18
CA CYS A 153 -7.14 -6.58 -28.57
C CYS A 153 -5.69 -7.08 -28.58
N ALA A 154 -4.74 -6.36 -28.00
CA ALA A 154 -3.32 -6.75 -28.01
C ALA A 154 -3.06 -8.06 -27.25
N ASN A 155 -3.78 -8.27 -26.13
CA ASN A 155 -3.65 -9.43 -25.25
C ASN A 155 -4.94 -10.29 -25.19
N SER A 156 -5.78 -10.22 -26.23
CA SER A 156 -7.14 -10.79 -26.20
C SER A 156 -7.19 -12.30 -25.92
N ASP A 157 -6.15 -13.03 -26.30
CA ASP A 157 -6.05 -14.47 -26.06
C ASP A 157 -5.88 -14.77 -24.55
N ALA A 158 -5.04 -13.98 -23.87
CA ALA A 158 -4.81 -14.12 -22.43
C ALA A 158 -5.98 -13.59 -21.60
N ASP A 159 -6.55 -12.45 -22.00
CA ASP A 159 -7.52 -11.71 -21.19
C ASP A 159 -8.97 -12.17 -21.43
N PHE A 160 -9.29 -12.61 -22.65
CA PHE A 160 -10.66 -12.91 -23.06
C PHE A 160 -10.82 -14.30 -23.73
N ARG A 161 -9.73 -15.06 -23.89
CA ARG A 161 -9.71 -16.33 -24.65
C ARG A 161 -10.28 -16.20 -26.07
N LEU A 162 -10.09 -15.02 -26.67
CA LEU A 162 -10.51 -14.71 -28.02
C LEU A 162 -9.28 -14.57 -28.91
N THR A 163 -9.36 -15.11 -30.13
CA THR A 163 -8.38 -14.74 -31.15
C THR A 163 -8.44 -13.23 -31.39
N LYS A 164 -7.31 -12.65 -31.82
CA LYS A 164 -7.25 -11.21 -32.12
C LYS A 164 -8.32 -10.77 -33.11
N ALA A 165 -8.64 -11.61 -34.10
CA ALA A 165 -9.67 -11.34 -35.09
C ALA A 165 -11.07 -11.31 -34.46
N GLU A 166 -11.39 -12.27 -33.61
CA GLU A 166 -12.68 -12.32 -32.89
C GLU A 166 -12.82 -11.12 -31.95
N CYS A 167 -11.75 -10.77 -31.21
CA CYS A 167 -11.75 -9.59 -30.37
C CYS A 167 -12.03 -8.32 -31.20
N LEU A 168 -11.33 -8.12 -32.31
CA LEU A 168 -11.54 -6.94 -33.17
C LEU A 168 -12.95 -6.87 -33.73
N THR A 169 -13.55 -8.00 -34.14
CA THR A 169 -14.95 -8.03 -34.60
C THR A 169 -15.91 -7.60 -33.50
N GLN A 170 -15.69 -8.05 -32.26
CA GLN A 170 -16.61 -7.75 -31.18
C GLN A 170 -16.39 -6.35 -30.57
N VAL A 171 -15.14 -5.84 -30.53
CA VAL A 171 -14.87 -4.42 -30.24
C VAL A 171 -15.53 -3.55 -31.30
N ALA A 172 -15.39 -3.94 -32.58
CA ALA A 172 -16.18 -3.51 -33.73
C ALA A 172 -17.64 -3.17 -33.39
N GLN A 173 -18.31 -4.20 -32.89
CA GLN A 173 -19.72 -4.15 -32.54
C GLN A 173 -19.99 -3.20 -31.36
N CYS A 174 -19.18 -3.24 -30.31
CA CYS A 174 -19.35 -2.34 -29.16
C CYS A 174 -19.13 -0.87 -29.53
N VAL A 175 -18.15 -0.57 -30.40
CA VAL A 175 -17.95 0.78 -30.93
C VAL A 175 -19.19 1.23 -31.71
N PHE A 176 -19.73 0.37 -32.58
CA PHE A 176 -20.94 0.69 -33.34
C PHE A 176 -22.14 0.96 -32.42
N ASP A 177 -22.39 0.06 -31.46
CA ASP A 177 -23.53 0.14 -30.52
C ASP A 177 -23.47 1.40 -29.64
N GLU A 178 -22.27 1.81 -29.22
CA GLU A 178 -22.06 2.87 -28.24
C GLU A 178 -21.78 4.26 -28.87
N SER A 179 -21.27 4.31 -30.10
CA SER A 179 -20.89 5.56 -30.80
C SER A 179 -22.03 6.56 -30.99
N GLY A 180 -23.29 6.11 -30.94
CA GLY A 180 -24.48 6.96 -31.04
C GLY A 180 -24.86 7.71 -29.75
N LYS A 181 -24.18 7.45 -28.62
CA LYS A 181 -24.52 8.05 -27.33
C LYS A 181 -23.98 9.48 -27.21
N PRO A 182 -24.74 10.41 -26.58
CA PRO A 182 -24.24 11.74 -26.28
C PRO A 182 -23.02 11.63 -25.35
N ASN A 183 -21.97 12.39 -25.64
CA ASN A 183 -20.68 12.34 -24.92
C ASN A 183 -19.98 10.96 -24.99
N PHE A 184 -20.02 10.33 -26.17
CA PHE A 184 -19.27 9.09 -26.39
C PHE A 184 -17.82 9.20 -25.90
N ASP A 185 -17.44 8.24 -25.06
CA ASP A 185 -16.10 8.00 -24.56
C ASP A 185 -15.85 6.48 -24.56
N TRP A 186 -14.59 6.10 -24.60
CA TRP A 186 -14.16 4.71 -24.68
C TRP A 186 -14.48 3.90 -23.42
N SER A 187 -14.77 4.55 -22.29
CA SER A 187 -15.35 3.89 -21.13
C SER A 187 -16.65 3.14 -21.44
N PHE A 188 -17.47 3.62 -22.39
CA PHE A 188 -18.67 2.93 -22.85
C PHE A 188 -18.36 1.65 -23.64
N VAL A 189 -17.32 1.70 -24.48
CA VAL A 189 -16.86 0.54 -25.25
C VAL A 189 -16.29 -0.52 -24.31
N THR A 190 -15.45 -0.12 -23.35
CA THR A 190 -14.92 -1.03 -22.31
C THR A 190 -16.03 -1.65 -21.47
N ALA A 191 -17.06 -0.87 -21.10
CA ALA A 191 -18.22 -1.40 -20.38
C ALA A 191 -19.03 -2.40 -21.22
N CYS A 192 -19.19 -2.15 -22.53
CA CYS A 192 -19.82 -3.10 -23.45
C CYS A 192 -19.01 -4.40 -23.57
N MET A 193 -17.67 -4.30 -23.63
CA MET A 193 -16.78 -5.47 -23.65
C MET A 193 -16.88 -6.25 -22.33
N ASP A 194 -16.82 -5.59 -21.18
CA ASP A 194 -16.98 -6.21 -19.86
C ASP A 194 -18.34 -6.92 -19.75
N ALA A 195 -19.43 -6.29 -20.20
CA ALA A 195 -20.76 -6.89 -20.17
C ALA A 195 -20.88 -8.11 -21.10
N LYS A 196 -20.20 -8.10 -22.25
CA LYS A 196 -20.25 -9.21 -23.22
C LYS A 196 -19.30 -10.36 -22.85
N TRP A 197 -18.16 -10.10 -22.20
CA TRP A 197 -17.07 -11.08 -22.05
C TRP A 197 -16.65 -11.40 -20.61
N ARG A 198 -17.18 -10.75 -19.56
CA ARG A 198 -16.95 -11.15 -18.15
C ARG A 198 -17.76 -12.38 -17.69
N ILE A 199 -17.91 -13.38 -18.55
CA ILE A 199 -18.41 -14.69 -18.15
C ILE A 199 -17.50 -15.75 -18.77
N VAL A 200 -16.42 -16.10 -18.06
CA VAL A 200 -16.01 -17.46 -17.61
C VAL A 200 -14.70 -17.35 -16.84
#